data_AF-J2XFN0-F1
#
_entry.id   AF-J2XFN0-F1
#
_cell.length_a   1.000
_cell.length_b   1.000
_cell.length_c   1.000
_cell.angle_alpha   90.00
_cell.angle_beta   90.00
_cell.angle_gamma   90.00
#
_symmetry.space_group_name_H-M   'P 1'
#
loop_
_entity.id
_entity.type
_entity.pdbx_description
1 polymer ?
#
loop_
_entity_poly.entity_id
_entity_poly.type
_entity_poly.pdbx_seq_one_letter_code
_entity_poly.pdbx_strand_id
1 'polypeptide(L)'
;MNKLIVVIAVLTLAGCTTSAKTHAVRGVSGIEIDCSGLGSGWEKCHKRAAKECKGAGYKVVVRSDDAKEEDVFPFGFNPAGYLTRTMLVICR
;
A
#
# COMPACT_ATOMS: atom_id res chain seq x y z
N MET A 1 -13.84 37.59 -2.97
CA MET A 1 -14.39 36.29 -3.39
C MET A 1 -13.33 35.34 -3.95
N ASN A 2 -12.36 35.78 -4.78
CA ASN A 2 -11.30 34.89 -5.31
C ASN A 2 -10.44 34.16 -4.27
N LYS A 3 -10.14 34.78 -3.13
CA LYS A 3 -9.29 34.15 -2.10
C LYS A 3 -9.92 32.91 -1.46
N LEU A 4 -11.26 32.88 -1.34
CA LEU A 4 -11.98 31.74 -0.77
C LEU A 4 -11.97 30.54 -1.71
N ILE A 5 -12.06 30.77 -3.02
CA ILE A 5 -12.00 29.71 -4.04
C ILE A 5 -10.63 29.01 -4.01
N VAL A 6 -9.55 29.79 -3.86
CA VAL A 6 -8.19 29.23 -3.75
C VAL A 6 -8.03 28.37 -2.49
N VAL A 7 -8.57 28.81 -1.35
CA VAL A 7 -8.50 28.04 -0.10
C VAL A 7 -9.27 26.73 -0.20
N ILE A 8 -10.46 26.75 -0.80
CA ILE A 8 -11.27 25.53 -1.02
C ILE A 8 -10.55 24.57 -1.98
N ALA A 9 -9.92 25.08 -3.04
CA ALA A 9 -9.17 24.25 -3.99
C ALA A 9 -7.93 23.58 -3.38
N VAL A 10 -7.30 24.19 -2.37
CA VAL A 10 -6.16 23.58 -1.67
C VAL A 10 -6.62 22.51 -0.67
N LEU A 11 -7.77 22.71 -0.01
CA LEU A 11 -8.31 21.75 0.96
C LEU A 11 -8.70 20.41 0.34
N THR A 12 -9.11 20.38 -0.93
CA THR A 12 -9.48 19.13 -1.62
C THR A 12 -8.28 18.24 -1.96
N LEU A 13 -7.06 18.77 -1.93
CA LEU A 13 -5.83 18.01 -2.16
C LEU A 13 -5.35 17.26 -0.89
N ALA A 14 -5.91 17.56 0.28
CA ALA A 14 -5.60 16.87 1.52
C ALA A 14 -6.38 15.55 1.63
N GLY A 15 -5.89 14.50 0.99
CA GLY A 15 -6.41 13.13 1.16
C GLY A 15 -5.95 12.51 2.49
N CYS A 16 -6.83 11.79 3.17
CA CYS A 16 -6.45 10.95 4.31
C CYS A 16 -5.76 9.67 3.82
N THR A 17 -4.51 9.43 4.24
CA THR A 17 -3.86 8.12 4.07
C THR A 17 -4.20 7.24 5.27
N THR A 18 -4.98 6.18 5.05
CA THR A 18 -5.24 5.17 6.09
C THR A 18 -4.11 4.14 6.08
N SER A 19 -3.51 3.87 7.24
CA SER A 19 -2.47 2.85 7.41
C SER A 19 -2.94 1.85 8.46
N ALA A 20 -3.46 0.69 8.03
CA ALA A 20 -3.89 -0.37 8.93
C ALA A 20 -2.66 -1.14 9.46
N LYS A 21 -2.47 -1.20 10.78
CA LYS A 21 -1.51 -2.13 11.42
C LYS A 21 -2.24 -3.41 11.79
N THR A 22 -1.84 -4.54 11.20
CA THR A 22 -2.46 -5.85 11.42
C THR A 22 -1.74 -6.62 12.53
N HIS A 23 -2.28 -6.58 13.74
CA HIS A 23 -1.73 -7.37 14.84
C HIS A 23 -2.04 -8.86 14.62
N ALA A 24 -1.00 -9.68 14.38
CA ALA A 24 -1.18 -11.12 14.25
C ALA A 24 -1.46 -11.75 15.63
N VAL A 25 -2.41 -12.69 15.68
CA VAL A 25 -3.00 -13.27 16.89
C VAL A 25 -2.01 -14.08 17.77
N ARG A 26 -0.73 -14.17 17.38
CA ARG A 26 0.33 -14.92 18.08
C ARG A 26 1.40 -14.05 18.76
N GLY A 27 1.14 -12.77 18.99
CA GLY A 27 2.06 -11.88 19.74
C GLY A 27 3.27 -11.39 18.94
N VAL A 28 3.46 -11.87 17.72
CA VAL A 28 4.32 -11.23 16.70
C VAL A 28 3.50 -10.18 15.97
N SER A 29 3.91 -8.92 16.02
CA SER A 29 3.28 -7.84 15.27
C SER A 29 3.50 -8.07 13.77
N GLY A 30 2.47 -8.60 13.11
CA GLY A 30 2.34 -8.53 11.66
C GLY A 30 2.19 -7.07 11.22
N ILE A 31 2.61 -6.77 10.00
CA ILE A 31 2.43 -5.46 9.39
C ILE A 31 1.94 -5.69 7.97
N GLU A 32 0.73 -5.21 7.69
CA GLU A 32 0.21 -5.14 6.34
C GLU A 32 0.72 -3.87 5.68
N ILE A 33 1.27 -4.04 4.49
CA ILE A 33 1.93 -2.99 3.73
C ILE A 33 1.22 -2.88 2.40
N ASP A 34 0.49 -1.78 2.23
CA ASP A 34 -0.01 -1.37 0.93
C ASP A 34 1.06 -0.56 0.19
N CYS A 35 1.37 -1.03 -1.01
CA CYS A 35 2.34 -0.44 -1.94
C CYS A 35 1.68 -0.09 -3.27
N SER A 36 0.34 -0.09 -3.31
CA SER A 36 -0.46 0.19 -4.50
C SER A 36 -0.10 1.56 -5.07
N GLY A 37 -0.22 1.69 -6.39
CA GLY A 37 0.10 2.94 -7.10
C GLY A 37 0.61 2.76 -8.52
N LEU A 38 0.63 3.87 -9.26
CA LEU A 38 1.19 3.91 -10.61
C LEU A 38 2.70 3.69 -10.56
N GLY A 39 3.19 2.66 -11.25
CA GLY A 39 4.61 2.34 -11.33
C GLY A 39 5.25 1.81 -10.04
N SER A 40 4.47 1.51 -8.99
CA SER A 40 5.02 0.94 -7.77
C SER A 40 5.24 -0.57 -7.91
N GLY A 41 6.49 -1.01 -7.89
CA GLY A 41 6.86 -2.42 -7.85
C GLY A 41 7.02 -2.97 -6.43
N TRP A 42 7.29 -4.28 -6.34
CA TRP A 42 7.56 -4.98 -5.07
C TRP A 42 8.73 -4.38 -4.28
N GLU A 43 9.68 -3.75 -4.96
CA GLU A 43 10.78 -3.01 -4.34
C GLU A 43 10.30 -1.96 -3.32
N LYS A 44 9.18 -1.28 -3.61
CA LYS A 44 8.58 -0.30 -2.69
C LYS A 44 8.05 -0.98 -1.42
N CYS A 45 7.43 -2.17 -1.56
CA CYS A 45 7.01 -2.97 -0.42
C CYS A 45 8.18 -3.40 0.44
N HIS A 46 9.23 -3.94 -0.19
CA HIS A 46 10.41 -4.41 0.53
C HIS A 46 11.13 -3.29 1.28
N LYS A 47 11.24 -2.10 0.69
CA LYS A 47 11.78 -0.91 1.36
C LYS A 47 10.92 -0.47 2.55
N ARG A 48 9.59 -0.47 2.40
CA ARG A 48 8.67 -0.12 3.49
C ARG A 48 8.70 -1.16 4.61
N ALA A 49 8.75 -2.45 4.28
CA ALA A 49 8.90 -3.54 5.25
C ALA A 49 10.19 -3.44 6.05
N ALA A 50 11.33 -3.17 5.38
CA ALA A 50 12.60 -2.96 6.07
C ALA A 50 12.56 -1.77 7.03
N LYS A 51 11.89 -0.67 6.64
CA LYS A 51 11.69 0.51 7.49
C LYS A 51 10.80 0.22 8.70
N GLU A 52 9.65 -0.40 8.49
CA GLU A 52 8.68 -0.72 9.55
C GLU A 52 9.24 -1.76 10.54
N CYS A 53 10.00 -2.75 10.06
CA CYS A 53 10.71 -3.72 10.90
C CYS A 53 12.08 -3.23 11.41
N LYS A 54 12.37 -1.92 11.28
CA LYS A 54 13.58 -1.27 11.83
C LYS A 54 14.91 -1.95 11.45
N GLY A 55 14.98 -2.60 10.28
CA GLY A 55 16.16 -3.31 9.84
C GLY A 55 16.46 -4.66 10.53
N ALA A 56 15.61 -5.15 11.44
CA ALA A 56 15.78 -6.46 12.08
C ALA A 56 15.55 -7.66 11.13
N GLY A 57 15.12 -7.37 9.90
CA GLY A 57 14.67 -8.37 8.94
C GLY A 57 13.22 -8.77 9.17
N TYR A 58 12.62 -9.38 8.15
CA TYR A 58 11.21 -9.76 8.16
C TYR A 58 10.99 -11.01 7.30
N LYS A 59 9.85 -11.65 7.53
CA LYS A 59 9.33 -12.74 6.70
C LYS A 59 8.06 -12.27 6.01
N VAL A 60 7.99 -12.43 4.69
CA VAL A 60 6.76 -12.23 3.92
C VAL A 60 5.85 -13.43 4.16
N VAL A 61 4.60 -13.17 4.56
CA VAL A 61 3.60 -14.20 4.90
C VAL A 61 2.61 -14.39 3.78
N VAL A 62 2.11 -13.29 3.22
CA VAL A 62 1.19 -13.30 2.06
C VAL A 62 1.45 -12.08 1.21
N ARG A 63 1.24 -12.23 -0.10
CA ARG A 63 1.34 -11.16 -1.09
C ARG A 63 0.14 -11.22 -2.03
N SER A 64 -0.33 -10.09 -2.52
CA SER A 64 -1.58 -10.05 -3.32
C SER A 64 -1.53 -10.91 -4.57
N ASP A 65 -0.37 -11.08 -5.21
CA ASP A 65 -0.21 -11.95 -6.39
C ASP A 65 -0.17 -13.44 -6.09
N ASP A 66 -0.06 -13.84 -4.80
CA ASP A 66 -0.24 -15.25 -4.42
C ASP A 66 -1.72 -15.66 -4.57
N ALA A 67 -2.64 -14.72 -4.38
CA ALA A 67 -4.02 -14.86 -4.81
C ALA A 67 -4.09 -14.44 -6.28
N LYS A 68 -4.49 -15.35 -7.17
CA LYS A 68 -4.82 -14.96 -8.55
C LYS A 68 -6.13 -14.17 -8.54
N GLU A 69 -6.08 -12.91 -8.10
CA GLU A 69 -7.15 -11.97 -8.40
C GLU A 69 -7.02 -11.62 -9.87
N GLU A 70 -7.96 -12.13 -10.66
CA GLU A 70 -8.10 -11.80 -12.07
C GLU A 70 -8.52 -10.32 -12.12
N ASP A 71 -7.56 -9.43 -12.35
CA ASP A 71 -7.87 -8.01 -12.55
C ASP A 71 -8.78 -7.87 -13.79
N VAL A 72 -10.09 -7.77 -13.58
CA VAL A 72 -11.07 -7.62 -14.66
C VAL A 72 -11.02 -6.18 -15.17
N PHE A 73 -10.15 -5.94 -16.14
CA PHE A 73 -10.14 -4.67 -16.87
C PHE A 73 -11.22 -4.69 -17.96
N PRO A 74 -12.14 -3.71 -18.01
CA PRO A 74 -13.24 -3.67 -19.00
C PRO A 74 -12.78 -3.61 -20.46
N PHE A 75 -11.48 -3.39 -20.71
CA PHE A 75 -10.87 -3.37 -22.04
C PHE A 75 -9.57 -4.19 -22.13
N GLY A 76 -9.29 -5.06 -21.16
CA GLY A 76 -8.04 -5.83 -21.10
C GLY A 76 -6.75 -4.99 -20.93
N PHE A 77 -6.89 -3.68 -20.70
CA PHE A 77 -5.81 -2.73 -20.54
C PHE A 77 -6.03 -1.88 -19.29
N ASN A 78 -4.95 -1.70 -18.52
CA ASN A 78 -4.90 -0.87 -17.33
C ASN A 78 -4.26 0.49 -17.69
N PRO A 79 -5.05 1.54 -18.01
CA PRO A 79 -4.54 2.83 -18.49
C PRO A 79 -3.66 3.57 -17.49
N ALA A 80 -3.83 3.30 -16.21
CA ALA A 80 -3.01 3.87 -15.16
C ALA A 80 -1.84 2.95 -14.78
N GLY A 81 -1.80 1.68 -15.22
CA GLY A 81 -0.92 0.68 -14.62
C GLY A 81 -1.10 0.60 -13.10
N TYR A 82 -2.31 0.91 -12.61
CA TYR A 82 -2.63 0.90 -11.19
C TYR A 82 -2.76 -0.56 -10.77
N LEU A 83 -1.77 -1.04 -10.05
CA LEU A 83 -1.74 -2.41 -9.57
C LEU A 83 -1.87 -2.39 -8.05
N THR A 84 -2.84 -3.15 -7.55
CA THR A 84 -2.98 -3.42 -6.14
C THR A 84 -1.85 -4.34 -5.71
N ARG A 85 -1.00 -3.84 -4.81
CA ARG A 85 0.13 -4.61 -4.26
C ARG A 85 0.14 -4.44 -2.76
N THR A 86 -0.43 -5.41 -2.09
CA THR A 86 -0.39 -5.53 -0.64
C THR A 86 0.52 -6.70 -0.25
N MET A 87 1.18 -6.56 0.90
CA MET A 87 2.08 -7.56 1.46
C MET A 87 1.90 -7.60 2.97
N LEU A 88 1.73 -8.78 3.53
CA LEU A 88 1.78 -8.98 4.97
C LEU A 88 3.16 -9.50 5.36
N VAL A 89 3.82 -8.83 6.30
CA VAL A 89 5.11 -9.24 6.83
C VAL A 89 5.04 -9.46 8.34
N ILE A 90 5.88 -10.36 8.84
CA ILE A 90 6.17 -10.51 10.27
C ILE A 90 7.63 -10.12 10.48
N CYS A 91 7.86 -9.12 11.34
CA CYS A 91 9.22 -8.76 11.74
C CYS A 91 9.82 -9.89 12.58
N ARG A 92 11.13 -10.13 12.43
CA ARG A 92 11.86 -11.10 13.26
C ARG A 92 12.12 -10.57 14.66
#